data_AF-B7PG93-F1
#
_entry.id   AF-B7PG93-F1
#
_cell.length_a   1.000
_cell.length_b   1.000
_cell.length_c   1.000
_cell.angle_alpha   90.00
_cell.angle_beta   90.00
_cell.angle_gamma   90.00
#
_symmetry.space_group_name_H-M   'P 1'
#
loop_
_entity.id
_entity.type
_entity.pdbx_description
1 polymer ?
#
loop_
_entity_poly.entity_id
_entity_poly.type
_entity_poly.pdbx_seq_one_letter_code
_entity_poly.pdbx_strand_id
1 'polypeptide(L)'
;MGFGRMEMEMDYAEETTEKRKTLEIEKEETEELKLKYKAVQEKEKVVQEALATLKANFYCDLCDKQYSKHQEFDNHMNSYDHAHKQV
;
A
#
# COMPACT_ATOMS: atom_id res chain seq x y z
N MET A 1 -30.99 -32.04 31.54
CA MET A 1 -30.11 -31.78 30.36
C MET A 1 -29.81 -30.30 30.32
N GLY A 2 -28.62 -29.89 30.77
CA GLY A 2 -28.21 -28.47 30.81
C GLY A 2 -26.70 -28.25 30.97
N PHE A 3 -25.90 -29.32 30.96
CA PHE A 3 -24.46 -29.27 31.23
C PHE A 3 -23.64 -28.73 30.06
N GLY A 4 -24.03 -28.99 28.81
CA GLY A 4 -23.25 -28.56 27.64
C GLY A 4 -23.20 -27.05 27.41
N ARG A 5 -24.19 -26.30 27.92
CA ARG A 5 -24.20 -24.83 27.82
C ARG A 5 -23.29 -24.19 28.88
N MET A 6 -23.23 -24.78 30.06
CA MET A 6 -22.36 -24.31 31.14
C MET A 6 -20.89 -24.59 30.85
N GLU A 7 -20.58 -25.70 30.18
CA GLU A 7 -19.21 -26.03 29.76
C GLU A 7 -18.68 -25.05 28.70
N MET A 8 -19.50 -24.71 27.70
CA MET A 8 -19.16 -23.68 26.70
C MET A 8 -19.01 -22.29 27.33
N GLU A 9 -19.86 -21.94 28.31
CA GLU A 9 -19.77 -20.65 28.99
C GLU A 9 -18.58 -20.56 29.95
N MET A 10 -18.12 -21.69 30.51
CA MET A 10 -16.88 -21.75 31.28
C MET A 10 -15.65 -21.64 30.38
N ASP A 11 -15.62 -22.32 29.23
CA ASP A 11 -14.52 -22.21 28.25
C ASP A 11 -14.36 -20.77 27.74
N TYR A 12 -15.46 -20.12 27.38
CA TYR A 12 -15.46 -18.71 26.96
C TYR A 12 -15.06 -17.74 28.09
N ALA A 13 -15.48 -18.02 29.32
CA ALA A 13 -15.07 -17.25 30.48
C ALA A 13 -13.58 -17.46 30.79
N GLU A 14 -13.05 -18.67 30.64
CA GLU A 14 -11.63 -18.96 30.78
C GLU A 14 -10.87 -18.18 29.70
N GLU A 15 -11.19 -18.34 28.41
CA GLU A 15 -10.53 -17.64 27.28
C GLU A 15 -10.47 -16.10 27.45
N THR A 16 -11.52 -15.52 28.03
CA THR A 16 -11.63 -14.06 28.23
C THR A 16 -10.98 -13.57 29.53
N THR A 17 -10.85 -14.42 30.55
CA THR A 17 -10.27 -14.06 31.86
C THR A 17 -8.83 -14.51 32.02
N GLU A 18 -8.40 -15.53 31.28
CA GLU A 18 -7.10 -16.20 31.45
C GLU A 18 -5.94 -15.37 30.87
N LYS A 19 -6.19 -14.58 29.82
CA LYS A 19 -5.15 -13.79 29.16
C LYS A 19 -5.69 -12.41 28.81
N ARG A 20 -5.22 -11.38 29.52
CA ARG A 20 -5.31 -9.99 29.03
C ARG A 20 -4.86 -10.01 27.57
N LYS A 21 -5.76 -9.68 26.64
CA LYS A 21 -5.40 -9.49 25.24
C LYS A 21 -4.27 -8.45 25.20
N THR A 22 -3.04 -8.90 24.99
CA THR A 22 -1.89 -8.00 24.93
C THR A 22 -2.14 -7.01 23.81
N LEU A 23 -2.08 -5.73 24.15
CA LEU A 23 -2.17 -4.69 23.14
C LEU A 23 -1.00 -4.87 22.19
N GLU A 24 -1.15 -4.47 20.93
CA GLU A 24 -0.08 -4.58 19.92
C GLU A 24 1.21 -3.84 20.33
N ILE A 25 1.10 -2.96 21.33
CA ILE A 25 2.17 -2.17 21.98
C ILE A 25 2.94 -3.00 23.03
N GLU A 26 2.33 -4.02 23.65
CA GLU A 26 2.94 -4.90 24.66
C GLU A 26 3.58 -6.15 24.04
N LYS A 27 3.23 -6.50 22.79
CA LYS A 27 4.04 -7.45 22.02
C LYS A 27 5.40 -6.80 21.80
N GLU A 28 6.42 -7.38 22.40
CA GLU A 28 7.81 -6.98 22.31
C GLU A 28 8.17 -6.55 20.89
N GLU A 29 9.13 -5.63 20.73
CA GLU A 29 9.74 -5.25 19.45
C GLU A 29 10.48 -6.44 18.82
N THR A 30 9.76 -7.52 18.52
CA THR A 30 10.29 -8.73 17.94
C THR A 30 10.83 -8.37 16.56
N GLU A 31 12.02 -8.87 16.25
CA GLU A 31 12.72 -8.59 14.99
C GLU A 31 11.85 -8.90 13.76
N GLU A 32 10.95 -9.86 13.91
CA GLU A 32 9.87 -10.23 12.99
C GLU A 32 8.89 -9.08 12.68
N LEU A 33 8.56 -8.18 13.62
CA LEU A 33 7.74 -7.00 13.34
C LEU A 33 8.52 -5.96 12.51
N LYS A 34 9.82 -5.77 12.82
CA LYS A 34 10.72 -4.91 12.02
C LYS A 34 10.91 -5.44 10.61
N LEU A 35 11.02 -6.77 10.45
CA LEU A 35 11.10 -7.43 9.14
C LEU A 35 9.79 -7.29 8.36
N LYS A 36 8.63 -7.45 9.01
CA LYS A 36 7.32 -7.22 8.39
C LYS A 36 7.15 -5.77 7.93
N TYR A 37 7.55 -4.79 8.74
CA TYR A 37 7.49 -3.37 8.37
C TYR A 37 8.39 -3.06 7.17
N LYS A 38 9.62 -3.59 7.14
CA LYS A 38 10.52 -3.46 5.99
C LYS A 38 9.95 -4.10 4.73
N ALA A 39 9.36 -5.29 4.85
CA ALA A 39 8.72 -5.97 3.72
C ALA A 39 7.50 -5.21 3.18
N VAL A 40 6.71 -4.59 4.07
CA VAL A 40 5.59 -3.72 3.66
C VAL A 40 6.13 -2.46 2.98
N GLN A 41 7.12 -1.79 3.54
CA GLN A 41 7.76 -0.62 2.92
C GLN A 41 8.35 -0.93 1.54
N GLU A 42 9.00 -2.08 1.38
CA GLU A 42 9.57 -2.48 0.09
C GLU A 42 8.46 -2.72 -0.94
N LYS A 43 7.38 -3.41 -0.55
CA LYS A 43 6.20 -3.59 -1.41
C LYS A 43 5.56 -2.26 -1.79
N GLU A 44 5.38 -1.35 -0.85
CA GLU A 44 4.82 -0.02 -1.12
C GLU A 44 5.73 0.80 -2.05
N LYS A 45 7.05 0.75 -1.85
CA LYS A 45 8.02 1.40 -2.75
C LYS A 45 7.93 0.85 -4.17
N VAL A 46 7.87 -0.46 -4.35
CA VAL A 46 7.74 -1.09 -5.67
C VAL A 46 6.44 -0.66 -6.35
N VAL A 47 5.33 -0.62 -5.61
CA VAL A 47 4.05 -0.14 -6.14
C VAL A 47 4.13 1.33 -6.52
N GLN A 48 4.74 2.18 -5.69
CA GLN A 48 4.92 3.59 -6.00
C GLN A 48 5.82 3.82 -7.22
N GLU A 49 6.91 3.06 -7.36
CA GLU A 49 7.82 3.14 -8.51
C GLU A 49 7.14 2.69 -9.80
N ALA A 50 6.33 1.62 -9.75
CA ALA A 50 5.52 1.18 -10.89
C ALA A 50 4.48 2.24 -11.28
N LEU A 51 3.81 2.87 -10.31
CA LEU A 51 2.88 3.97 -10.56
C LEU A 51 3.57 5.22 -11.09
N ALA A 52 4.77 5.53 -10.62
CA ALA A 52 5.59 6.64 -11.10
C ALA A 52 6.00 6.40 -12.56
N THR A 53 6.44 5.19 -12.90
CA THR A 53 6.79 4.80 -14.28
C THR A 53 5.58 4.93 -15.21
N LEU A 54 4.40 4.45 -14.77
CA LEU A 54 3.17 4.60 -15.55
C LEU A 54 2.74 6.06 -15.73
N LYS A 55 2.91 6.90 -14.70
CA LYS A 55 2.63 8.35 -14.80
C LYS A 55 3.65 9.08 -15.66
N ALA A 56 4.92 8.65 -15.64
CA ALA A 56 5.98 9.20 -16.48
C ALA A 56 5.69 8.96 -17.97
N ASN A 57 5.04 7.85 -18.32
CA ASN A 57 4.65 7.58 -19.72
C ASN A 57 3.65 8.61 -20.29
N PHE A 58 2.92 9.35 -19.46
CA PHE A 58 2.04 10.44 -19.88
C PHE A 58 2.57 11.83 -19.50
N TYR A 59 3.82 11.90 -19.07
CA TYR A 59 4.49 13.12 -18.68
C TYR A 59 5.49 13.51 -19.75
N CYS A 60 5.43 14.77 -20.16
CA CYS A 60 6.45 15.36 -21.01
C CYS A 60 7.42 16.17 -20.15
N ASP A 61 8.65 15.68 -20.01
CA ASP A 61 9.72 16.31 -19.23
C ASP A 61 10.17 17.66 -19.84
N LEU A 62 10.17 17.77 -21.17
CA LEU A 62 10.58 19.00 -21.90
C LEU A 62 9.61 20.18 -21.71
N CYS A 63 8.35 19.86 -21.42
CA CYS A 63 7.27 20.85 -21.31
C CYS A 63 6.70 20.93 -19.89
N ASP A 64 7.17 20.11 -18.97
CA ASP A 64 6.63 19.91 -17.62
C ASP A 64 5.09 19.76 -17.61
N LYS A 65 4.56 19.02 -18.59
CA LYS A 65 3.12 18.80 -18.76
C LYS A 65 2.76 17.34 -18.55
N GLN A 66 1.84 17.11 -17.62
CA GLN A 66 1.22 15.79 -17.41
C GLN A 66 -0.12 15.73 -18.12
N TYR A 67 -0.32 14.66 -18.91
CA TYR A 67 -1.55 14.40 -19.63
C TYR A 67 -2.28 13.20 -19.03
N SER A 68 -3.62 13.23 -19.02
CA SER A 68 -4.44 12.12 -18.50
C SER A 68 -4.97 11.20 -19.61
N LYS A 69 -4.87 11.63 -20.87
CA LYS A 69 -5.36 10.90 -22.05
C LYS A 69 -4.25 10.68 -23.06
N HIS A 70 -4.17 9.47 -23.60
CA HIS A 70 -3.25 9.12 -24.69
C HIS A 70 -3.41 10.07 -25.88
N GLN A 71 -4.64 10.41 -26.31
CA GLN A 71 -4.86 11.29 -27.46
C GLN A 71 -4.31 12.70 -27.27
N GLU A 72 -4.39 13.27 -26.06
CA GLU A 72 -3.87 14.62 -25.81
C GLU A 72 -2.35 14.61 -25.68
N PHE A 73 -1.77 13.54 -25.11
CA PHE A 73 -0.33 13.34 -25.09
C PHE A 73 0.23 13.16 -26.50
N ASP A 74 -0.43 12.36 -27.35
CA ASP A 74 -0.02 12.14 -28.75
C ASP A 74 -0.12 13.45 -29.56
N ASN A 75 -1.21 14.21 -29.40
CA ASN A 75 -1.35 15.51 -30.04
C ASN A 75 -0.31 16.54 -29.53
N HIS A 76 0.11 16.42 -28.27
CA HIS A 76 1.21 17.21 -27.71
C HIS A 76 2.57 16.81 -28.31
N MET A 77 2.88 15.51 -28.39
CA MET A 77 4.11 15.00 -29.01
C MET A 77 4.22 15.41 -30.48
N ASN A 78 3.09 15.43 -31.20
CA ASN A 78 3.00 15.88 -32.58
C ASN A 78 2.89 17.41 -32.73
N SER A 79 2.79 18.16 -31.63
CA SER A 79 2.68 19.62 -31.69
C SER A 79 4.02 20.25 -32.07
N TYR A 80 3.94 21.29 -32.90
CA TYR A 80 5.10 22.07 -33.35
C TYR A 80 5.95 22.59 -32.18
N ASP A 81 5.31 23.04 -31.10
CA ASP A 81 5.98 23.58 -29.90
C ASP A 81 6.82 22.52 -29.16
N HIS A 82 6.32 21.28 -29.12
CA HIS A 82 7.05 20.17 -28.51
C HIS A 82 8.24 19.73 -29.39
N ALA A 83 8.01 19.60 -30.70
CA ALA A 83 9.07 19.25 -31.66
C ALA A 83 10.20 20.30 -31.69
N HIS A 84 9.88 21.58 -31.52
CA HIS A 84 10.86 22.66 -31.49
C HIS A 84 11.67 22.75 -30.18
N LYS A 85 11.16 22.22 -29.06
CA LYS A 85 11.89 22.12 -27.80
C LYS A 85 12.84 20.93 -27.73
N GLN A 86 12.65 19.94 -28.61
CA GLN A 86 13.51 18.75 -28.71
C GLN A 86 14.77 18.99 -29.57
N VAL A 87 14.81 20.06 -30.38
CA VAL A 87 15.97 20.48 -31.20
C VAL A 87 16.91 21.37 -30.39
#